data_AF-A0A2D4KZM0-F1
#
_entry.id   AF-A0A2D4KZM0-F1
#
_cell.length_a   1.000
_cell.length_b   1.000
_cell.length_c   1.000
_cell.angle_alpha   90.00
_cell.angle_beta   90.00
_cell.angle_gamma   90.00
#
_symmetry.space_group_name_H-M   'P 1'
#
loop_
_entity.id
_entity.type
_entity.pdbx_description
1 polymer ?
#
loop_
_entity_poly.entity_id
_entity_poly.type
_entity_poly.pdbx_seq_one_letter_code
_entity_poly.pdbx_strand_id
1 'polypeptide(L)'
;HGVAHVSRVTFGELFPRPAMGRVVAFDAACGAAALRLRWLPVLFLLLLPGQKGDLSTAVAAQDAFSYQDLCRYTWEAVDPDKVHYKINLCGGAGDCEGSSAICAHDLKQNLSFSVGESSQIRKSDLLLEFSTTQICSKGNHTWQSNINFYCGKTLGSPEFVTSFECVHYFEWRTFHACKKNLFTSAKEVPCYTFDENLKKHDLNPLIKTSGGYLIEDSDDDSQLYINICRNIGRSSGETSSCPEDSAACLVRDGHAFDLGHTKELLKPLDKDRFQLRYSNVKERPDFCGSHDPAVTITFVCPEGRRREDTNPTLTAQSNCRYEIEWVTESACPRDYLESLNCTLSSEQHGIYVDLTPLTQSPGDVSPYLAKDKEYTYYLNVCGKVAGGVCMDKDVSSCQVKSEKSQQKVAGRFTNQTLRYADGDLILTYPGGDSCSSGFQRMTVINFECNQTADNNGKGHPEFNGETDCSYFFTWQTKYACVGEEEGLPCMVSDKKKKYDLTRLIRHSESEENWEAVDINLVEAKK
;
A
#
# COMPACT_ATOMS: atom_id res chain seq x y z
N HIS A 1 17.60 16.21 -55.75
CA HIS A 1 17.28 14.76 -55.72
C HIS A 1 17.97 14.16 -54.49
N GLY A 2 17.41 13.20 -53.75
CA GLY A 2 16.05 12.62 -53.84
C GLY A 2 15.19 12.92 -52.59
N VAL A 3 13.97 12.39 -52.54
CA VAL A 3 13.01 12.57 -51.44
C VAL A 3 12.92 11.29 -50.62
N ALA A 4 12.89 11.38 -49.29
CA ALA A 4 12.58 10.25 -48.41
C ALA A 4 11.06 10.08 -48.30
N HIS A 5 10.56 8.86 -48.54
CA HIS A 5 9.14 8.54 -48.39
C HIS A 5 8.78 8.30 -46.93
N VAL A 6 7.74 8.98 -46.44
CA VAL A 6 7.04 8.62 -45.19
C VAL A 6 5.80 7.82 -45.57
N SER A 7 5.67 6.61 -45.04
CA SER A 7 4.52 5.74 -45.29
C SER A 7 3.28 6.24 -44.54
N ARG A 8 2.19 6.45 -45.26
CA ARG A 8 0.95 7.03 -44.74
C ARG A 8 -0.02 5.94 -44.29
N VAL A 9 -0.26 5.82 -42.99
CA VAL A 9 -1.31 4.94 -42.46
C VAL A 9 -2.63 5.71 -42.39
N THR A 10 -3.68 5.18 -43.02
CA THR A 10 -5.03 5.77 -43.01
C THR A 10 -5.98 4.90 -42.20
N PHE A 11 -6.52 5.44 -41.10
CA PHE A 11 -7.70 4.87 -40.46
C PHE A 11 -8.94 5.23 -41.29
N GLY A 12 -9.82 4.25 -41.50
CA GLY A 12 -11.11 4.42 -42.18
C GLY A 12 -12.27 4.56 -41.19
N GLU A 13 -13.23 5.41 -41.51
CA GLU A 13 -14.45 5.63 -40.71
C GLU A 13 -15.38 4.40 -40.75
N LEU A 14 -16.01 4.03 -39.61
CA LEU A 14 -17.06 3.01 -39.61
C LEU A 14 -18.05 3.06 -38.43
N PHE A 15 -18.62 4.22 -38.12
CA PHE A 15 -19.80 4.34 -37.24
C PHE A 15 -20.81 5.41 -37.71
N PRO A 16 -22.03 5.05 -38.13
CA PRO A 16 -23.07 6.00 -38.51
C PRO A 16 -23.92 6.46 -37.31
N ARG A 17 -24.15 7.77 -37.19
CA ARG A 17 -25.26 8.34 -36.38
C ARG A 17 -26.58 8.22 -37.15
N PRO A 18 -27.73 8.13 -36.45
CA PRO A 18 -28.83 9.01 -36.83
C PRO A 18 -29.69 9.59 -35.68
N ALA A 19 -30.07 10.86 -35.88
CA ALA A 19 -31.29 11.59 -35.50
C ALA A 19 -32.17 11.22 -34.27
N MET A 20 -32.60 12.26 -33.55
CA MET A 20 -33.80 12.25 -32.68
C MET A 20 -35.11 12.17 -33.50
N GLY A 21 -36.18 11.54 -32.98
CA GLY A 21 -37.49 11.60 -33.66
C GLY A 21 -38.69 10.88 -33.04
N ARG A 22 -39.38 11.54 -32.08
CA ARG A 22 -40.78 11.32 -31.63
C ARG A 22 -41.17 10.04 -30.85
N VAL A 23 -42.17 10.23 -30.00
CA VAL A 23 -42.88 9.22 -29.18
C VAL A 23 -44.26 8.95 -29.78
N VAL A 24 -44.65 7.68 -29.90
CA VAL A 24 -46.06 7.20 -29.87
C VAL A 24 -46.04 5.80 -29.23
N ALA A 25 -47.07 5.43 -28.45
CA ALA A 25 -47.26 4.09 -27.88
C ALA A 25 -48.38 3.33 -28.62
N PHE A 26 -48.46 1.99 -28.48
CA PHE A 26 -49.72 1.25 -28.23
C PHE A 26 -49.48 -0.27 -27.97
N ASP A 27 -50.55 -0.95 -27.55
CA ASP A 27 -50.60 -2.29 -26.93
C ASP A 27 -50.57 -3.53 -27.87
N ALA A 28 -50.48 -4.70 -27.21
CA ALA A 28 -51.26 -5.94 -27.46
C ALA A 28 -50.90 -6.94 -28.60
N ALA A 29 -50.22 -8.02 -28.19
CA ALA A 29 -50.77 -9.39 -28.07
C ALA A 29 -50.93 -10.38 -29.26
N CYS A 30 -50.80 -11.67 -28.88
CA CYS A 30 -51.52 -12.88 -29.34
C CYS A 30 -50.90 -13.83 -30.42
N GLY A 31 -51.16 -15.15 -30.27
CA GLY A 31 -50.75 -16.27 -31.14
C GLY A 31 -49.42 -16.94 -30.73
N ALA A 32 -49.28 -18.20 -30.28
CA ALA A 32 -49.88 -19.52 -30.58
C ALA A 32 -49.43 -20.12 -31.93
N ALA A 33 -49.03 -21.41 -32.10
CA ALA A 33 -48.67 -22.54 -31.21
C ALA A 33 -47.89 -23.61 -32.08
N ALA A 34 -47.57 -24.88 -31.72
CA ALA A 34 -47.88 -25.77 -30.59
C ALA A 34 -46.87 -26.96 -30.46
N LEU A 35 -46.77 -27.52 -29.24
CA LEU A 35 -46.52 -28.94 -28.83
C LEU A 35 -45.53 -29.88 -29.60
N ARG A 36 -44.71 -30.60 -28.82
CA ARG A 36 -45.02 -31.98 -28.36
C ARG A 36 -44.21 -32.41 -27.12
N LEU A 37 -44.84 -33.19 -26.24
CA LEU A 37 -44.25 -33.82 -25.04
C LEU A 37 -44.32 -35.36 -25.14
N ARG A 38 -43.51 -36.04 -24.31
CA ARG A 38 -43.77 -37.40 -23.80
C ARG A 38 -43.48 -37.46 -22.29
N TRP A 39 -44.05 -38.45 -21.61
CA TRP A 39 -44.07 -38.64 -20.15
C TRP A 39 -43.56 -40.04 -19.76
N LEU A 40 -43.27 -40.22 -18.45
CA LEU A 40 -43.48 -41.38 -17.54
C LEU A 40 -42.32 -41.47 -16.49
N PRO A 41 -42.44 -42.20 -15.36
CA PRO A 41 -43.17 -41.71 -14.17
C PRO A 41 -42.41 -41.91 -12.83
N VAL A 42 -43.12 -41.72 -11.70
CA VAL A 42 -42.63 -41.71 -10.31
C VAL A 42 -42.66 -43.09 -9.63
N LEU A 43 -41.66 -43.35 -8.76
CA LEU A 43 -41.68 -44.18 -7.54
C LEU A 43 -40.50 -43.69 -6.64
N PHE A 44 -40.46 -43.75 -5.31
CA PHE A 44 -41.39 -44.19 -4.25
C PHE A 44 -41.09 -43.39 -2.95
N LEU A 45 -41.56 -43.83 -1.76
CA LEU A 45 -41.15 -43.31 -0.45
C LEU A 45 -40.63 -44.41 0.49
N LEU A 46 -39.71 -44.06 1.40
CA LEU A 46 -39.48 -44.76 2.66
C LEU A 46 -39.32 -43.74 3.80
N LEU A 47 -39.86 -44.06 4.97
CA LEU A 47 -39.85 -43.23 6.18
C LEU A 47 -39.04 -43.93 7.28
N LEU A 48 -38.21 -43.17 8.00
CA LEU A 48 -37.70 -43.52 9.33
C LEU A 48 -37.75 -42.30 10.26
N PRO A 49 -37.93 -42.48 11.59
CA PRO A 49 -38.34 -41.39 12.46
C PRO A 49 -37.20 -40.72 13.24
N GLY A 50 -37.27 -39.39 13.32
CA GLY A 50 -37.08 -38.60 14.55
C GLY A 50 -35.74 -38.66 15.29
N GLN A 51 -34.96 -37.59 15.15
CA GLN A 51 -34.17 -37.03 16.25
C GLN A 51 -34.29 -35.51 16.27
N LYS A 52 -34.40 -34.91 17.46
CA LYS A 52 -34.19 -33.48 17.65
C LYS A 52 -32.69 -33.21 17.69
N GLY A 53 -32.22 -32.30 16.84
CA GLY A 53 -30.93 -31.64 16.99
C GLY A 53 -31.15 -30.15 16.80
N ASP A 54 -30.70 -29.33 17.73
CA ASP A 54 -30.77 -27.88 17.59
C ASP A 54 -29.90 -27.44 16.42
N LEU A 55 -30.49 -26.70 15.48
CA LEU A 55 -29.75 -26.05 14.39
C LEU A 55 -29.04 -24.82 14.96
N SER A 56 -28.03 -25.07 15.79
CA SER A 56 -27.11 -24.04 16.26
C SER A 56 -26.39 -23.48 15.04
N THR A 57 -26.74 -22.25 14.65
CA THR A 57 -26.10 -21.56 13.54
C THR A 57 -24.68 -21.23 13.94
N ALA A 58 -23.74 -22.08 13.55
CA ALA A 58 -22.32 -21.81 13.61
C ALA A 58 -22.00 -20.64 12.66
N VAL A 59 -22.17 -19.42 13.18
CA VAL A 59 -21.54 -18.23 12.62
C VAL A 59 -20.05 -18.53 12.63
N ALA A 60 -19.46 -18.70 11.44
CA ALA A 60 -18.03 -18.87 11.32
C ALA A 60 -17.36 -17.67 11.97
N ALA A 61 -16.57 -17.92 13.02
CA ALA A 61 -15.75 -16.87 13.61
C ALA A 61 -14.84 -16.33 12.50
N GLN A 62 -14.91 -15.03 12.26
CA GLN A 62 -13.94 -14.37 11.39
C GLN A 62 -12.60 -14.44 12.11
N ASP A 63 -11.58 -15.00 11.45
CA ASP A 63 -10.26 -15.15 12.04
C ASP A 63 -9.75 -13.77 12.49
N ALA A 64 -9.39 -13.65 13.77
CA ALA A 64 -8.87 -12.43 14.34
C ALA A 64 -7.45 -12.16 13.81
N PHE A 65 -7.05 -10.89 13.80
CA PHE A 65 -5.73 -10.45 13.36
C PHE A 65 -4.60 -11.23 14.06
N SER A 66 -3.82 -11.97 13.27
CA SER A 66 -2.68 -12.76 13.75
C SER A 66 -1.37 -12.10 13.30
N TYR A 67 -0.71 -11.43 14.23
CA TYR A 67 0.61 -10.82 14.03
C TYR A 67 1.76 -11.84 14.10
N GLN A 68 1.49 -13.12 14.38
CA GLN A 68 2.54 -14.13 14.61
C GLN A 68 3.43 -14.37 13.39
N ASP A 69 2.87 -14.26 12.18
CA ASP A 69 3.63 -14.42 10.92
C ASP A 69 4.71 -13.32 10.76
N LEU A 70 4.45 -12.13 11.30
CA LEU A 70 5.38 -10.99 11.29
C LEU A 70 6.57 -11.19 12.23
N CYS A 71 6.44 -12.03 13.27
CA CYS A 71 7.53 -12.36 14.21
C CYS A 71 8.71 -13.13 13.58
N ARG A 72 8.56 -13.61 12.33
CA ARG A 72 9.61 -14.33 11.61
C ARG A 72 10.84 -13.44 11.30
N TYR A 73 10.67 -12.12 11.30
CA TYR A 73 11.71 -11.15 11.00
C TYR A 73 11.81 -10.12 12.14
N THR A 74 12.99 -9.53 12.30
CA THR A 74 13.14 -8.25 13.01
C THR A 74 13.06 -7.15 11.96
N TRP A 75 12.33 -6.10 12.29
CA TRP A 75 11.95 -4.99 11.41
C TRP A 75 12.62 -3.71 11.88
N GLU A 76 12.78 -2.74 10.99
CA GLU A 76 13.51 -1.50 11.25
C GLU A 76 12.67 -0.29 10.83
N ALA A 77 12.61 0.73 11.69
CA ALA A 77 11.88 1.98 11.47
C ALA A 77 12.71 3.18 11.99
N VAL A 78 12.60 4.35 11.36
CA VAL A 78 13.47 5.51 11.67
C VAL A 78 12.66 6.80 11.86
N ASP A 79 12.99 7.50 12.94
CA ASP A 79 12.49 8.83 13.31
C ASP A 79 13.37 9.93 12.68
N PRO A 80 12.81 11.04 12.14
CA PRO A 80 13.56 12.19 11.63
C PRO A 80 14.64 12.72 12.58
N ASP A 81 14.43 12.60 13.90
CA ASP A 81 15.41 12.96 14.93
C ASP A 81 16.55 11.91 15.09
N LYS A 82 16.66 10.96 14.16
CA LYS A 82 17.68 9.89 14.08
C LYS A 82 17.69 8.92 15.27
N VAL A 83 16.49 8.58 15.75
CA VAL A 83 16.28 7.37 16.57
C VAL A 83 15.96 6.21 15.64
N HIS A 84 16.73 5.12 15.75
CA HIS A 84 16.52 3.89 15.00
C HIS A 84 15.81 2.86 15.87
N TYR A 85 14.65 2.37 15.44
CA TYR A 85 13.87 1.37 16.16
C TYR A 85 14.00 0.01 15.50
N LYS A 86 14.47 -0.99 16.25
CA LYS A 86 14.40 -2.40 15.89
C LYS A 86 13.16 -3.01 16.54
N ILE A 87 12.33 -3.69 15.75
CA ILE A 87 10.98 -4.16 16.11
C ILE A 87 10.88 -5.67 15.85
N ASN A 88 10.59 -6.47 16.88
CA ASN A 88 10.18 -7.86 16.74
C ASN A 88 9.00 -8.13 17.67
N LEU A 89 7.81 -8.38 17.12
CA LEU A 89 6.55 -8.47 17.87
C LEU A 89 6.50 -9.65 18.86
N CYS A 90 7.45 -10.59 18.80
CA CYS A 90 7.60 -11.69 19.74
C CYS A 90 8.78 -11.52 20.72
N GLY A 91 9.59 -10.47 20.59
CA GLY A 91 10.75 -10.17 21.43
C GLY A 91 12.09 -10.49 20.77
N GLY A 92 13.20 -10.14 21.44
CA GLY A 92 14.55 -10.29 20.89
C GLY A 92 14.90 -9.22 19.84
N ALA A 93 14.34 -8.03 19.99
CA ALA A 93 14.51 -6.93 19.03
C ALA A 93 15.87 -6.25 19.16
N GLY A 94 16.84 -6.70 18.35
CA GLY A 94 18.13 -6.02 18.19
C GLY A 94 19.04 -6.10 19.41
N ASP A 95 19.63 -4.96 19.78
CA ASP A 95 20.72 -4.86 20.76
C ASP A 95 20.22 -4.63 22.20
N CYS A 96 18.90 -4.58 22.41
CA CYS A 96 18.28 -4.55 23.73
C CYS A 96 18.15 -5.98 24.29
N GLU A 97 18.70 -6.22 25.48
CA GLU A 97 18.68 -7.55 26.11
C GLU A 97 17.26 -8.05 26.43
N GLY A 98 17.06 -9.37 26.37
CA GLY A 98 15.89 -10.04 26.93
C GLY A 98 14.64 -10.03 26.04
N SER A 99 13.49 -9.64 26.61
CA SER A 99 12.17 -9.71 25.97
C SER A 99 11.76 -8.46 25.18
N SER A 100 12.69 -7.53 24.96
CA SER A 100 12.41 -6.29 24.21
C SER A 100 11.79 -6.61 22.85
N ALA A 101 10.58 -6.12 22.62
CA ALA A 101 9.88 -6.19 21.34
C ALA A 101 10.18 -4.98 20.46
N ILE A 102 10.48 -3.84 21.07
CA ILE A 102 10.78 -2.58 20.37
C ILE A 102 11.96 -1.93 21.10
N CYS A 103 13.10 -1.91 20.44
CA CYS A 103 14.37 -1.38 20.94
C CYS A 103 14.69 -0.08 20.20
N ALA A 104 14.77 1.04 20.92
CA ALA A 104 15.15 2.34 20.39
C ALA A 104 16.66 2.56 20.56
N HIS A 105 17.37 2.90 19.50
CA HIS A 105 18.76 3.33 19.49
C HIS A 105 18.85 4.80 19.10
N ASP A 106 19.18 5.66 20.07
CA ASP A 106 19.44 7.08 19.83
C ASP A 106 20.86 7.24 19.26
N LEU A 107 20.98 7.62 17.98
CA LEU A 107 22.28 7.81 17.33
C LEU A 107 23.07 9.03 17.83
N LYS A 108 22.41 10.04 18.40
CA LYS A 108 23.06 11.25 18.95
C LYS A 108 23.70 10.97 20.30
N GLN A 109 23.06 10.12 21.11
CA GLN A 109 23.56 9.68 22.43
C GLN A 109 24.34 8.36 22.36
N ASN A 110 24.23 7.62 21.26
CA ASN A 110 24.68 6.22 21.09
C ASN A 110 24.19 5.30 22.23
N LEU A 111 22.89 5.36 22.52
CA LEU A 111 22.26 4.64 23.61
C LEU A 111 21.08 3.80 23.11
N SER A 112 21.09 2.50 23.42
CA SER A 112 19.97 1.58 23.17
C SER A 112 19.12 1.40 24.42
N PHE A 113 17.79 1.48 24.30
CA PHE A 113 16.84 1.25 25.38
C PHE A 113 15.55 0.60 24.88
N SER A 114 14.98 -0.29 25.68
CA SER A 114 13.68 -0.92 25.36
C SER A 114 12.56 0.09 25.55
N VAL A 115 11.70 0.22 24.54
CA VAL A 115 10.49 1.06 24.55
C VAL A 115 9.20 0.24 24.45
N GLY A 116 9.31 -1.10 24.44
CA GLY A 116 8.19 -2.04 24.58
C GLY A 116 8.66 -3.48 24.76
N GLU A 117 8.10 -4.21 25.74
CA GLU A 117 8.42 -5.61 26.03
C GLU A 117 7.39 -6.58 25.44
N SER A 118 7.81 -7.68 24.79
CA SER A 118 6.88 -8.68 24.25
C SER A 118 6.08 -9.40 25.34
N SER A 119 6.62 -9.43 26.57
CA SER A 119 5.96 -9.94 27.77
C SER A 119 4.86 -9.03 28.33
N GLN A 120 4.75 -7.78 27.85
CA GLN A 120 3.73 -6.81 28.27
C GLN A 120 2.86 -6.31 27.09
N ILE A 121 2.68 -7.14 26.07
CA ILE A 121 1.82 -6.84 24.92
C ILE A 121 0.33 -6.84 25.30
N ARG A 122 -0.40 -5.81 24.87
CA ARG A 122 -1.87 -5.74 24.83
C ARG A 122 -2.33 -5.68 23.38
N LYS A 123 -3.58 -6.09 23.14
CA LYS A 123 -4.12 -6.38 21.80
C LYS A 123 -5.56 -5.87 21.71
N SER A 124 -5.87 -5.06 20.70
CA SER A 124 -7.19 -4.49 20.48
C SER A 124 -7.47 -4.40 18.98
N ASP A 125 -8.25 -5.34 18.43
CA ASP A 125 -8.54 -5.51 17.00
C ASP A 125 -7.32 -5.43 16.05
N LEU A 126 -6.94 -4.22 15.60
CA LEU A 126 -5.79 -3.96 14.72
C LEU A 126 -4.66 -3.15 15.40
N LEU A 127 -4.65 -3.09 16.73
CA LEU A 127 -3.69 -2.30 17.52
C LEU A 127 -2.95 -3.18 18.52
N LEU A 128 -1.62 -3.08 18.51
CA LEU A 128 -0.73 -3.71 19.49
C LEU A 128 -0.08 -2.62 20.35
N GLU A 129 -0.33 -2.68 21.66
CA GLU A 129 0.32 -1.81 22.67
C GLU A 129 1.41 -2.62 23.36
N PHE A 130 2.62 -2.07 23.49
CA PHE A 130 3.72 -2.66 24.25
C PHE A 130 4.13 -1.69 25.35
N SER A 131 4.14 -2.13 26.62
CA SER A 131 4.69 -1.34 27.72
C SER A 131 6.03 -1.88 28.21
N THR A 132 6.72 -1.08 29.02
CA THR A 132 7.92 -1.48 29.76
C THR A 132 7.73 -1.28 31.26
N THR A 133 8.67 -1.80 32.06
CA THR A 133 8.81 -1.46 33.48
C THR A 133 9.68 -0.23 33.74
N GLN A 134 10.27 0.36 32.70
CA GLN A 134 11.24 1.46 32.83
C GLN A 134 10.53 2.82 32.76
N ILE A 135 10.78 3.68 33.75
CA ILE A 135 10.20 5.02 33.82
C ILE A 135 11.03 5.98 32.96
N CYS A 136 10.35 6.78 32.14
CA CYS A 136 10.98 7.79 31.30
C CYS A 136 11.32 9.07 32.07
N SER A 137 12.29 9.86 31.57
CA SER A 137 12.71 11.12 32.22
C SER A 137 11.70 12.26 32.13
N LYS A 138 10.60 12.11 31.36
CA LYS A 138 9.57 13.13 31.09
C LYS A 138 8.21 12.79 31.74
N GLY A 139 8.22 12.44 33.02
CA GLY A 139 6.98 12.22 33.78
C GLY A 139 7.15 11.13 34.84
N ASN A 140 6.02 10.55 35.26
CA ASN A 140 5.98 9.33 36.06
C ASN A 140 5.34 8.17 35.25
N HIS A 141 5.58 8.19 33.94
CA HIS A 141 5.06 7.24 32.96
C HIS A 141 6.17 6.23 32.59
N THR A 142 5.80 5.01 32.18
CA THR A 142 6.76 4.07 31.61
C THR A 142 6.93 4.30 30.12
N TRP A 143 8.01 3.78 29.52
CA TRP A 143 8.09 3.75 28.06
C TRP A 143 7.02 2.82 27.49
N GLN A 144 6.34 3.29 26.47
CA GLN A 144 5.28 2.58 25.75
C GLN A 144 5.48 2.74 24.23
N SER A 145 5.04 1.74 23.47
CA SER A 145 5.09 1.76 22.01
C SER A 145 3.83 1.13 21.43
N ASN A 146 3.21 1.82 20.47
CA ASN A 146 1.92 1.44 19.91
C ASN A 146 2.04 1.28 18.39
N ILE A 147 1.63 0.11 17.87
CA ILE A 147 1.66 -0.20 16.43
C ILE A 147 0.23 -0.40 15.94
N ASN A 148 -0.25 0.51 15.08
CA ASN A 148 -1.56 0.43 14.46
C ASN A 148 -1.47 -0.23 13.07
N PHE A 149 -2.27 -1.26 12.83
CA PHE A 149 -2.22 -2.05 11.60
C PHE A 149 -3.33 -1.67 10.63
N TYR A 150 -2.98 -1.57 9.35
CA TYR A 150 -3.86 -1.19 8.26
C TYR A 150 -3.81 -2.27 7.15
N CYS A 151 -4.91 -2.48 6.41
CA CYS A 151 -4.98 -3.53 5.39
C CYS A 151 -4.14 -3.17 4.16
N GLY A 152 -3.02 -3.87 3.95
CA GLY A 152 -2.08 -3.66 2.84
C GLY A 152 -2.25 -4.65 1.68
N LYS A 153 -1.66 -4.31 0.52
CA LYS A 153 -1.50 -5.21 -0.65
C LYS A 153 -0.36 -6.21 -0.46
N THR A 154 0.67 -5.81 0.28
CA THR A 154 1.95 -6.49 0.51
C THR A 154 2.15 -6.80 2.01
N LEU A 155 3.26 -7.42 2.37
CA LEU A 155 3.68 -7.64 3.76
C LEU A 155 4.02 -6.32 4.46
N GLY A 156 4.49 -5.33 3.69
CA GLY A 156 4.76 -3.95 4.13
C GLY A 156 5.94 -3.85 5.10
N SER A 157 5.89 -2.83 5.96
CA SER A 157 6.87 -2.53 7.01
C SER A 157 6.23 -1.63 8.08
N PRO A 158 6.79 -1.58 9.31
CA PRO A 158 6.41 -0.57 10.28
C PRO A 158 7.04 0.79 9.93
N GLU A 159 6.22 1.83 9.84
CA GLU A 159 6.63 3.22 9.72
C GLU A 159 6.54 3.93 11.08
N PHE A 160 7.53 4.78 11.37
CA PHE A 160 7.44 5.68 12.52
C PHE A 160 6.49 6.84 12.21
N VAL A 161 5.51 7.08 13.09
CA VAL A 161 4.55 8.17 12.97
C VAL A 161 5.03 9.39 13.75
N THR A 162 5.24 9.23 15.06
CA THR A 162 5.68 10.30 15.96
C THR A 162 6.03 9.72 17.35
N SER A 163 6.70 10.51 18.19
CA SER A 163 6.88 10.20 19.61
C SER A 163 6.44 11.40 20.47
N PHE A 164 5.76 11.13 21.58
CA PHE A 164 5.32 12.17 22.52
C PHE A 164 5.51 11.71 23.97
N GLU A 165 6.14 12.57 24.78
CA GLU A 165 6.62 12.28 26.15
C GLU A 165 7.48 11.01 26.25
N CYS A 166 6.82 9.86 26.30
CA CYS A 166 7.35 8.52 26.59
C CYS A 166 6.69 7.43 25.74
N VAL A 167 5.84 7.82 24.79
CA VAL A 167 5.06 6.93 23.93
C VAL A 167 5.52 7.09 22.48
N HIS A 168 5.85 5.97 21.83
CA HIS A 168 6.28 5.91 20.43
C HIS A 168 5.15 5.31 19.58
N TYR A 169 4.80 5.97 18.48
CA TYR A 169 3.70 5.57 17.61
C TYR A 169 4.22 5.11 16.25
N PHE A 170 3.77 3.94 15.83
CA PHE A 170 4.09 3.33 14.54
C PHE A 170 2.79 2.93 13.82
N GLU A 171 2.84 2.88 12.51
CA GLU A 171 1.81 2.23 11.71
C GLU A 171 2.38 1.18 10.76
N TRP A 172 1.54 0.24 10.32
CA TRP A 172 1.98 -0.85 9.45
C TRP A 172 0.85 -1.29 8.52
N ARG A 173 0.92 -0.87 7.25
CA ARG A 173 0.08 -1.44 6.18
C ARG A 173 0.57 -2.84 5.84
N THR A 174 -0.25 -3.87 6.05
CA THR A 174 0.12 -5.28 5.79
C THR A 174 -1.09 -6.12 5.41
N PHE A 175 -0.94 -7.10 4.52
CA PHE A 175 -2.06 -7.97 4.14
C PHE A 175 -2.60 -8.83 5.30
N HIS A 176 -1.80 -9.06 6.36
CA HIS A 176 -2.25 -9.77 7.55
C HIS A 176 -3.37 -9.03 8.32
N ALA A 177 -3.50 -7.72 8.15
CA ALA A 177 -4.57 -6.91 8.75
C ALA A 177 -5.88 -6.94 7.96
N CYS A 178 -5.90 -7.57 6.77
CA CYS A 178 -7.08 -7.62 5.91
C CYS A 178 -8.07 -8.70 6.35
N LYS A 179 -9.35 -8.34 6.57
CA LYS A 179 -10.46 -9.25 6.97
C LYS A 179 -10.85 -10.32 5.92
N LYS A 180 -10.02 -10.55 4.90
CA LYS A 180 -10.19 -11.55 3.84
C LYS A 180 -8.82 -12.06 3.40
N ASN A 181 -8.70 -13.37 3.27
CA ASN A 181 -7.50 -14.09 2.81
C ASN A 181 -7.21 -13.93 1.30
N LEU A 182 -7.43 -12.73 0.74
CA LEU A 182 -7.27 -12.41 -0.69
C LEU A 182 -5.81 -12.46 -1.16
N PHE A 183 -4.85 -12.32 -0.24
CA PHE A 183 -3.42 -12.17 -0.55
C PHE A 183 -2.53 -13.22 0.15
N THR A 184 -3.11 -14.06 1.03
CA THR A 184 -2.36 -14.86 2.03
C THR A 184 -1.75 -16.16 1.50
N SER A 185 -1.83 -16.44 0.20
CA SER A 185 -1.12 -17.57 -0.45
C SER A 185 0.31 -17.23 -0.88
N ALA A 186 0.79 -16.03 -0.55
CA ALA A 186 2.13 -15.57 -0.91
C ALA A 186 3.17 -15.92 0.16
N LYS A 187 4.32 -16.42 -0.30
CA LYS A 187 5.56 -16.46 0.49
C LYS A 187 6.29 -15.16 0.24
N GLU A 188 6.31 -14.27 1.22
CA GLU A 188 6.88 -12.92 1.12
C GLU A 188 7.95 -12.68 2.20
N VAL A 189 8.88 -11.77 1.91
CA VAL A 189 9.95 -11.33 2.81
C VAL A 189 9.95 -9.80 2.90
N PRO A 190 10.48 -9.20 3.99
CA PRO A 190 10.74 -7.76 4.08
C PRO A 190 11.42 -7.23 2.81
N CYS A 191 10.79 -6.24 2.17
CA CYS A 191 11.18 -5.75 0.84
C CYS A 191 11.86 -4.38 0.85
N TYR A 192 12.43 -4.00 1.99
CA TYR A 192 13.13 -2.75 2.21
C TYR A 192 14.49 -2.99 2.89
N THR A 193 15.33 -1.96 2.90
CA THR A 193 16.57 -1.92 3.67
C THR A 193 16.91 -0.47 4.04
N PHE A 194 17.96 -0.27 4.84
CA PHE A 194 18.47 1.06 5.20
C PHE A 194 19.91 1.22 4.71
N ASP A 195 20.28 2.42 4.26
CA ASP A 195 21.65 2.76 3.89
C ASP A 195 22.52 3.14 5.11
N GLU A 196 23.79 3.45 4.88
CA GLU A 196 24.72 3.90 5.93
C GLU A 196 24.30 5.21 6.62
N ASN A 197 23.35 5.97 6.05
CA ASN A 197 22.83 7.23 6.58
C ASN A 197 21.49 7.08 7.33
N LEU A 198 20.94 5.86 7.38
CA LEU A 198 19.57 5.51 7.77
C LEU A 198 18.46 6.14 6.91
N LYS A 199 18.72 6.34 5.62
CA LYS A 199 17.65 6.50 4.63
C LYS A 199 17.09 5.12 4.27
N LYS A 200 15.76 5.02 4.14
CA LYS A 200 15.07 3.77 3.79
C LYS A 200 15.02 3.61 2.27
N HIS A 201 15.26 2.40 1.76
CA HIS A 201 15.07 2.04 0.36
C HIS A 201 14.04 0.92 0.32
N ASP A 202 12.93 1.09 -0.41
CA ASP A 202 11.75 0.23 -0.28
C ASP A 202 11.19 -0.18 -1.65
N LEU A 203 11.22 -1.49 -1.92
CA LEU A 203 10.77 -2.09 -3.17
C LEU A 203 9.34 -2.67 -3.07
N ASN A 204 8.59 -2.40 -1.99
CA ASN A 204 7.16 -2.71 -1.88
C ASN A 204 6.34 -2.25 -3.12
N PRO A 205 6.59 -1.07 -3.74
CA PRO A 205 5.87 -0.66 -4.96
C PRO A 205 6.07 -1.59 -6.17
N LEU A 206 7.19 -2.33 -6.23
CA LEU A 206 7.49 -3.28 -7.31
C LEU A 206 6.90 -4.68 -7.09
N ILE A 207 6.17 -4.89 -5.99
CA ILE A 207 5.60 -6.20 -5.65
C ILE A 207 4.28 -6.42 -6.41
N LYS A 208 4.27 -7.35 -7.38
CA LYS A 208 3.00 -7.76 -8.01
C LYS A 208 2.22 -8.70 -7.09
N THR A 209 0.98 -8.35 -6.79
CA THR A 209 0.07 -9.22 -6.03
C THR A 209 -0.40 -10.44 -6.83
N SER A 210 -0.32 -10.39 -8.17
CA SER A 210 -0.63 -11.47 -9.10
C SER A 210 0.26 -11.41 -10.35
N GLY A 211 0.84 -12.54 -10.74
CA GLY A 211 1.71 -12.63 -11.92
C GLY A 211 3.13 -12.10 -11.67
N GLY A 212 3.84 -11.79 -12.75
CA GLY A 212 5.24 -11.38 -12.70
C GLY A 212 5.62 -10.44 -13.84
N TYR A 213 6.81 -9.86 -13.74
CA TYR A 213 7.47 -9.09 -14.79
C TYR A 213 8.13 -10.06 -15.76
N LEU A 214 7.81 -9.95 -17.06
CA LEU A 214 8.56 -10.61 -18.13
C LEU A 214 9.89 -9.86 -18.33
N ILE A 215 10.99 -10.60 -18.21
CA ILE A 215 12.33 -10.12 -18.54
C ILE A 215 12.56 -10.20 -20.04
N GLU A 216 13.19 -9.17 -20.60
CA GLU A 216 13.61 -9.18 -22.00
C GLU A 216 14.94 -9.91 -22.16
N ASP A 217 14.93 -10.94 -23.02
CA ASP A 217 16.11 -11.64 -23.54
C ASP A 217 16.05 -11.61 -25.09
N SER A 218 17.20 -11.90 -25.69
CA SER A 218 17.43 -12.19 -27.10
C SER A 218 16.87 -13.55 -27.58
N ASP A 219 16.54 -14.49 -26.68
CA ASP A 219 15.97 -15.80 -27.01
C ASP A 219 14.44 -15.72 -27.14
N ASP A 220 13.95 -15.77 -28.38
CA ASP A 220 12.53 -15.72 -28.73
C ASP A 220 11.75 -16.96 -28.23
N ASP A 221 12.42 -18.07 -27.90
CA ASP A 221 11.78 -19.37 -27.56
C ASP A 221 11.72 -19.65 -26.04
N SER A 222 12.16 -18.71 -25.20
CA SER A 222 12.02 -18.81 -23.73
C SER A 222 11.55 -17.49 -23.10
N GLN A 223 10.80 -17.58 -22.00
CA GLN A 223 10.22 -16.44 -21.30
C GLN A 223 10.55 -16.53 -19.81
N LEU A 224 11.41 -15.62 -19.33
CA LEU A 224 11.76 -15.51 -17.91
C LEU A 224 10.81 -14.53 -17.22
N TYR A 225 10.05 -15.02 -16.25
CA TYR A 225 9.18 -14.20 -15.40
C TYR A 225 9.74 -14.12 -13.98
N ILE A 226 9.72 -12.93 -13.37
CA ILE A 226 10.07 -12.72 -11.96
C ILE A 226 8.95 -12.02 -11.19
N ASN A 227 8.92 -12.15 -9.87
CA ASN A 227 8.22 -11.22 -8.98
C ASN A 227 9.21 -10.68 -7.94
N ILE A 228 8.89 -9.58 -7.26
CA ILE A 228 9.78 -8.93 -6.29
C ILE A 228 9.36 -9.29 -4.86
N CYS A 229 10.32 -9.72 -4.04
CA CYS A 229 10.21 -10.16 -2.64
C CYS A 229 9.22 -11.29 -2.30
N ARG A 230 8.30 -11.64 -3.21
CA ARG A 230 7.33 -12.74 -3.10
C ARG A 230 7.37 -13.69 -4.29
N ASN A 231 6.63 -14.80 -4.19
CA ASN A 231 6.34 -15.69 -5.31
C ASN A 231 5.41 -15.03 -6.36
N ILE A 232 5.51 -15.48 -7.61
CA ILE A 232 4.65 -15.08 -8.75
C ILE A 232 3.18 -15.41 -8.46
N GLY A 233 2.93 -16.49 -7.71
CA GLY A 233 1.60 -16.93 -7.30
C GLY A 233 0.74 -17.45 -8.46
N ARG A 234 -0.54 -17.72 -8.17
CA ARG A 234 -1.49 -18.21 -9.17
C ARG A 234 -2.13 -17.04 -9.93
N SER A 235 -1.62 -16.76 -11.12
CA SER A 235 -2.19 -15.78 -12.05
C SER A 235 -3.19 -16.41 -13.03
N SER A 236 -4.02 -15.58 -13.65
CA SER A 236 -4.83 -15.95 -14.82
C SER A 236 -4.20 -15.35 -16.08
N GLY A 237 -3.28 -16.08 -16.71
CA GLY A 237 -2.55 -15.59 -17.88
C GLY A 237 -1.31 -16.44 -18.20
N GLU A 238 -0.30 -15.80 -18.79
CA GLU A 238 0.92 -16.47 -19.28
C GLU A 238 1.75 -17.13 -18.16
N THR A 239 1.70 -16.59 -16.93
CA THR A 239 2.36 -17.17 -15.75
C THR A 239 1.53 -18.25 -15.03
N SER A 240 0.37 -18.66 -15.56
CA SER A 240 -0.50 -19.66 -14.91
C SER A 240 0.09 -21.08 -14.84
N SER A 241 1.12 -21.35 -15.64
CA SER A 241 1.90 -22.60 -15.61
C SER A 241 3.02 -22.60 -14.55
N CYS A 242 3.39 -21.44 -14.01
CA CYS A 242 4.53 -21.31 -13.11
C CYS A 242 4.32 -22.03 -11.76
N PRO A 243 5.35 -22.72 -11.22
CA PRO A 243 5.24 -23.36 -9.91
C PRO A 243 4.90 -22.38 -8.78
N GLU A 244 3.94 -22.75 -7.94
CA GLU A 244 3.27 -21.83 -7.00
C GLU A 244 4.19 -21.14 -6.00
N ASP A 245 5.26 -21.82 -5.55
CA ASP A 245 6.29 -21.29 -4.63
C ASP A 245 7.33 -20.39 -5.32
N SER A 246 7.35 -20.33 -6.65
CA SER A 246 8.45 -19.75 -7.42
C SER A 246 8.41 -18.22 -7.45
N ALA A 247 9.56 -17.59 -7.20
CA ALA A 247 9.76 -16.15 -7.34
C ALA A 247 10.42 -15.78 -8.70
N ALA A 248 11.03 -16.76 -9.38
CA ALA A 248 11.48 -16.64 -10.76
C ALA A 248 11.23 -17.95 -11.54
N CYS A 249 10.52 -17.83 -12.66
CA CYS A 249 9.98 -18.94 -13.44
C CYS A 249 10.42 -18.80 -14.90
N LEU A 250 10.98 -19.86 -15.49
CA LEU A 250 11.26 -19.93 -16.93
C LEU A 250 10.16 -20.74 -17.61
N VAL A 251 9.46 -20.13 -18.56
CA VAL A 251 8.57 -20.85 -19.48
C VAL A 251 9.33 -21.09 -20.79
N ARG A 252 9.49 -22.36 -21.18
CA ARG A 252 10.22 -22.78 -22.38
C ARG A 252 9.52 -24.00 -22.99
N ASP A 253 9.31 -24.00 -24.30
CA ASP A 253 8.66 -25.12 -25.02
C ASP A 253 7.29 -25.53 -24.39
N GLY A 254 6.55 -24.55 -23.86
CA GLY A 254 5.28 -24.74 -23.14
C GLY A 254 5.39 -25.32 -21.71
N HIS A 255 6.59 -25.64 -21.24
CA HIS A 255 6.87 -26.16 -19.90
C HIS A 255 7.39 -25.04 -18.99
N ALA A 256 7.02 -25.06 -17.72
CA ALA A 256 7.46 -24.08 -16.73
C ALA A 256 8.44 -24.70 -15.73
N PHE A 257 9.55 -23.99 -15.47
CA PHE A 257 10.63 -24.43 -14.60
C PHE A 257 10.85 -23.41 -13.47
N ASP A 258 10.97 -23.89 -12.24
CA ASP A 258 11.31 -23.08 -11.07
C ASP A 258 12.81 -22.75 -11.07
N LEU A 259 13.15 -21.46 -10.96
CA LEU A 259 14.53 -20.98 -10.88
C LEU A 259 14.92 -20.42 -9.51
N GLY A 260 13.98 -20.31 -8.56
CA GLY A 260 14.29 -19.94 -7.18
C GLY A 260 13.12 -19.38 -6.38
N HIS A 261 13.24 -19.48 -5.06
CA HIS A 261 12.29 -18.92 -4.09
C HIS A 261 12.90 -17.68 -3.41
N THR A 262 12.01 -16.78 -2.98
CA THR A 262 12.36 -15.70 -2.06
C THR A 262 12.70 -16.25 -0.67
N LYS A 263 13.82 -15.79 -0.09
CA LYS A 263 14.34 -16.25 1.22
C LYS A 263 15.44 -15.36 1.76
N GLU A 264 16.33 -14.89 0.90
CA GLU A 264 17.26 -13.80 1.24
C GLU A 264 16.49 -12.48 1.23
N LEU A 265 16.77 -11.61 2.21
CA LEU A 265 16.23 -10.25 2.24
C LEU A 265 16.91 -9.36 1.20
N LEU A 266 16.33 -8.20 0.91
CA LEU A 266 17.00 -7.12 0.18
C LEU A 266 18.27 -6.69 0.91
N LYS A 267 19.36 -6.45 0.18
CA LYS A 267 20.65 -6.02 0.74
C LYS A 267 21.21 -4.82 -0.03
N PRO A 268 21.82 -3.83 0.64
CA PRO A 268 22.70 -2.90 -0.05
C PRO A 268 23.92 -3.65 -0.60
N LEU A 269 24.35 -3.28 -1.80
CA LEU A 269 25.58 -3.74 -2.45
C LEU A 269 26.59 -2.57 -2.52
N ASP A 270 26.11 -1.42 -3.00
CA ASP A 270 26.79 -0.13 -3.06
C ASP A 270 25.79 0.97 -2.64
N LYS A 271 26.22 2.23 -2.49
CA LYS A 271 25.38 3.40 -2.13
C LYS A 271 24.02 3.45 -2.86
N ASP A 272 24.02 3.11 -4.15
CA ASP A 272 22.87 3.27 -5.06
C ASP A 272 22.39 1.94 -5.65
N ARG A 273 22.91 0.81 -5.17
CA ARG A 273 22.67 -0.52 -5.76
C ARG A 273 22.26 -1.52 -4.69
N PHE A 274 21.14 -2.19 -4.92
CA PHE A 274 20.50 -3.10 -3.97
C PHE A 274 20.25 -4.45 -4.61
N GLN A 275 20.58 -5.54 -3.91
CA GLN A 275 20.52 -6.89 -4.47
C GLN A 275 19.47 -7.76 -3.78
N LEU A 276 18.69 -8.48 -4.58
CA LEU A 276 17.79 -9.55 -4.17
C LEU A 276 18.16 -10.84 -4.91
N ARG A 277 18.08 -11.99 -4.23
CA ARG A 277 18.59 -13.26 -4.75
C ARG A 277 17.66 -14.43 -4.47
N TYR A 278 17.29 -15.15 -5.53
CA TYR A 278 16.40 -16.31 -5.48
C TYR A 278 17.18 -17.60 -5.75
N SER A 279 16.87 -18.63 -4.97
CA SER A 279 17.56 -19.94 -4.99
C SER A 279 16.74 -21.00 -4.22
N ASN A 280 17.33 -22.16 -3.89
CA ASN A 280 16.71 -23.26 -3.13
C ASN A 280 15.62 -24.05 -3.89
N VAL A 281 15.70 -24.12 -5.22
CA VAL A 281 14.87 -25.02 -6.05
C VAL A 281 15.08 -26.48 -5.61
N LYS A 282 13.99 -27.27 -5.54
CA LYS A 282 14.03 -28.68 -5.09
C LYS A 282 14.58 -29.64 -6.14
N GLU A 283 14.23 -29.41 -7.41
CA GLU A 283 14.56 -30.25 -8.55
C GLU A 283 15.25 -29.39 -9.61
N ARG A 284 16.52 -29.68 -9.91
CA ARG A 284 17.29 -28.94 -10.91
C ARG A 284 16.87 -29.37 -12.32
N PRO A 285 16.47 -28.45 -13.22
CA PRO A 285 16.21 -28.78 -14.61
C PRO A 285 17.46 -29.32 -15.34
N ASP A 286 17.29 -30.31 -16.21
CA ASP A 286 18.42 -30.99 -16.89
C ASP A 286 19.31 -30.03 -17.71
N PHE A 287 18.72 -28.98 -18.30
CA PHE A 287 19.45 -27.97 -19.08
C PHE A 287 20.40 -27.10 -18.24
N CYS A 288 20.31 -27.17 -16.91
CA CYS A 288 21.26 -26.52 -16.00
C CYS A 288 22.56 -27.34 -15.78
N GLY A 289 22.63 -28.56 -16.32
CA GLY A 289 23.81 -29.42 -16.22
C GLY A 289 24.16 -29.78 -14.77
N SER A 290 25.27 -29.25 -14.26
CA SER A 290 25.72 -29.41 -12.88
C SER A 290 25.36 -28.27 -11.94
N HIS A 291 24.73 -27.19 -12.43
CA HIS A 291 24.56 -25.94 -11.68
C HIS A 291 23.14 -25.78 -11.16
N ASP A 292 22.97 -25.57 -9.87
CA ASP A 292 21.64 -25.28 -9.31
C ASP A 292 21.12 -23.93 -9.86
N PRO A 293 19.81 -23.75 -10.07
CA PRO A 293 19.28 -22.46 -10.50
C PRO A 293 19.53 -21.35 -9.48
N ALA A 294 19.73 -20.12 -9.96
CA ALA A 294 19.48 -18.90 -9.18
C ALA A 294 19.23 -17.72 -10.10
N VAL A 295 18.45 -16.76 -9.59
CA VAL A 295 18.27 -15.44 -10.21
C VAL A 295 18.75 -14.38 -9.24
N THR A 296 19.60 -13.48 -9.71
CA THR A 296 20.13 -12.34 -8.95
C THR A 296 19.64 -11.06 -9.61
N ILE A 297 18.87 -10.25 -8.88
CA ILE A 297 18.33 -8.98 -9.35
C ILE A 297 19.09 -7.87 -8.64
N THR A 298 19.65 -6.93 -9.40
CA THR A 298 20.27 -5.72 -8.87
C THR A 298 19.44 -4.50 -9.28
N PHE A 299 18.84 -3.86 -8.28
CA PHE A 299 18.11 -2.62 -8.42
C PHE A 299 19.07 -1.44 -8.30
N VAL A 300 18.87 -0.38 -9.09
CA VAL A 300 19.76 0.78 -9.16
C VAL A 300 18.96 2.06 -9.09
N CYS A 301 19.33 3.00 -8.20
CA CYS A 301 18.73 4.33 -8.16
C CYS A 301 19.27 5.18 -9.35
N PRO A 302 18.41 5.78 -10.21
CA PRO A 302 18.87 6.62 -11.33
C PRO A 302 19.54 7.93 -10.87
N GLU A 303 20.85 8.06 -11.05
CA GLU A 303 21.56 9.33 -10.82
C GLU A 303 21.47 10.30 -12.01
N GLY A 304 20.99 11.53 -11.75
CA GLY A 304 21.18 12.69 -12.62
C GLY A 304 19.90 13.32 -13.19
N ARG A 305 20.03 14.06 -14.31
CA ARG A 305 18.92 14.79 -14.95
C ARG A 305 18.02 13.94 -15.86
N ARG A 306 18.19 12.62 -15.87
CA ARG A 306 17.35 11.67 -16.60
C ARG A 306 16.87 10.58 -15.65
N ARG A 307 15.71 10.84 -15.07
CA ARG A 307 14.95 9.92 -14.22
C ARG A 307 14.09 9.04 -15.11
N GLU A 308 14.78 8.27 -15.96
CA GLU A 308 14.16 7.33 -16.87
C GLU A 308 14.22 5.95 -16.21
N ASP A 309 13.16 5.59 -15.48
CA ASP A 309 12.95 4.23 -14.96
C ASP A 309 13.10 3.23 -16.11
N THR A 310 14.02 2.28 -15.97
CA THR A 310 14.22 1.24 -16.98
C THR A 310 13.35 0.04 -16.68
N ASN A 311 13.31 -0.87 -17.64
CA ASN A 311 12.83 -2.22 -17.40
C ASN A 311 13.89 -3.05 -16.65
N PRO A 312 13.49 -4.17 -16.02
CA PRO A 312 14.42 -5.20 -15.62
C PRO A 312 14.99 -5.87 -16.88
N THR A 313 16.30 -5.72 -17.08
CA THR A 313 17.04 -6.23 -18.25
C THR A 313 17.91 -7.41 -17.86
N LEU A 314 17.96 -8.44 -18.71
CA LEU A 314 18.87 -9.57 -18.52
C LEU A 314 20.31 -9.15 -18.88
N THR A 315 21.22 -9.18 -17.91
CA THR A 315 22.64 -8.81 -18.11
C THR A 315 23.54 -10.02 -18.27
N ALA A 316 23.20 -11.17 -17.67
CA ALA A 316 23.88 -12.44 -17.93
C ALA A 316 22.93 -13.64 -17.79
N GLN A 317 23.15 -14.65 -18.64
CA GLN A 317 22.42 -15.92 -18.64
C GLN A 317 23.38 -17.06 -18.98
N SER A 318 23.81 -17.82 -17.97
CA SER A 318 24.66 -19.00 -18.18
C SER A 318 24.44 -20.05 -17.11
N ASN A 319 24.33 -21.32 -17.50
CA ASN A 319 24.21 -22.47 -16.59
C ASN A 319 23.12 -22.29 -15.50
N CYS A 320 21.95 -21.77 -15.88
CA CYS A 320 20.85 -21.41 -14.97
C CYS A 320 21.18 -20.42 -13.84
N ARG A 321 22.27 -19.66 -13.98
CA ARG A 321 22.49 -18.40 -13.26
C ARG A 321 22.04 -17.26 -14.18
N TYR A 322 21.07 -16.49 -13.70
CA TYR A 322 20.51 -15.34 -14.38
C TYR A 322 20.81 -14.09 -13.57
N GLU A 323 21.37 -13.07 -14.21
CA GLU A 323 21.66 -11.77 -13.61
C GLU A 323 20.81 -10.72 -14.32
N ILE A 324 20.11 -9.90 -13.52
CA ILE A 324 19.15 -8.91 -13.98
C ILE A 324 19.54 -7.57 -13.38
N GLU A 325 19.56 -6.50 -14.18
CA GLU A 325 19.70 -5.12 -13.70
C GLU A 325 18.43 -4.32 -14.01
N TRP A 326 17.96 -3.55 -13.02
CA TRP A 326 16.75 -2.75 -13.09
C TRP A 326 17.01 -1.37 -12.46
N VAL A 327 17.09 -0.33 -13.29
CA VAL A 327 17.16 1.06 -12.80
C VAL A 327 15.74 1.55 -12.50
N THR A 328 15.49 2.01 -11.28
CA THR A 328 14.15 2.48 -10.87
C THR A 328 14.20 3.40 -9.66
N GLU A 329 13.36 4.45 -9.64
CA GLU A 329 13.23 5.39 -8.51
C GLU A 329 12.80 4.67 -7.20
N SER A 330 12.17 3.48 -7.27
CA SER A 330 11.89 2.66 -6.08
C SER A 330 13.17 2.17 -5.36
N ALA A 331 14.31 2.13 -6.08
CA ALA A 331 15.61 1.83 -5.49
C ALA A 331 16.29 3.06 -4.86
N CYS A 332 15.76 4.27 -5.09
CA CYS A 332 16.23 5.48 -4.43
C CYS A 332 15.73 5.57 -2.98
N PRO A 333 16.32 6.44 -2.14
CA PRO A 333 15.91 6.53 -0.76
C PRO A 333 14.58 7.29 -0.60
N ARG A 334 13.64 6.67 0.12
CA ARG A 334 12.43 7.26 0.69
C ARG A 334 12.82 8.39 1.65
N ASP A 335 12.84 9.62 1.16
CA ASP A 335 12.88 10.79 2.03
C ASP A 335 11.53 10.93 2.72
N TYR A 336 11.51 10.86 4.05
CA TYR A 336 10.33 11.22 4.82
C TYR A 336 10.04 12.71 4.63
N LEU A 337 9.00 13.00 3.84
CA LEU A 337 8.57 14.37 3.60
C LEU A 337 7.67 14.78 4.76
N GLU A 338 8.01 15.88 5.41
CA GLU A 338 7.21 16.45 6.50
C GLU A 338 6.90 17.92 6.22
N SER A 339 5.68 18.32 6.57
CA SER A 339 5.17 19.68 6.43
C SER A 339 4.36 20.03 7.67
N LEU A 340 4.58 21.23 8.23
CA LEU A 340 3.70 21.79 9.27
C LEU A 340 2.40 22.37 8.67
N ASN A 341 2.27 22.33 7.34
CA ASN A 341 1.13 22.83 6.59
C ASN A 341 0.26 21.67 6.07
N CYS A 342 -0.66 22.01 5.18
CA CYS A 342 -1.70 21.16 4.60
C CYS A 342 -1.38 20.72 3.17
N THR A 343 -0.31 21.30 2.64
CA THR A 343 0.34 20.95 1.40
C THR A 343 1.70 20.37 1.71
N LEU A 344 2.12 19.40 0.91
CA LEU A 344 3.40 18.72 1.00
C LEU A 344 3.88 18.51 -0.44
N SER A 345 5.07 18.99 -0.75
CA SER A 345 5.59 19.01 -2.12
C SER A 345 7.08 18.70 -2.14
N SER A 346 7.52 17.82 -3.04
CA SER A 346 8.92 17.58 -3.32
C SER A 346 9.15 17.43 -4.82
N GLU A 347 9.77 18.44 -5.41
CA GLU A 347 10.32 18.39 -6.78
C GLU A 347 11.30 17.21 -6.94
N GLN A 348 12.01 16.84 -5.86
CA GLN A 348 12.91 15.69 -5.86
C GLN A 348 12.16 14.36 -6.03
N HIS A 349 10.86 14.26 -5.76
CA HIS A 349 10.14 12.98 -5.83
C HIS A 349 8.89 13.02 -6.72
N GLY A 350 8.65 14.13 -7.44
CA GLY A 350 7.41 14.36 -8.20
C GLY A 350 6.15 14.46 -7.32
N ILE A 351 6.32 14.51 -6.00
CA ILE A 351 5.23 14.47 -5.03
C ILE A 351 4.63 15.87 -4.90
N TYR A 352 3.32 15.97 -5.13
CA TYR A 352 2.49 17.07 -4.67
C TYR A 352 1.25 16.51 -3.98
N VAL A 353 0.98 17.01 -2.78
CA VAL A 353 -0.17 16.65 -1.95
C VAL A 353 -0.82 17.92 -1.44
N ASP A 354 -2.14 17.99 -1.52
CA ASP A 354 -2.92 19.14 -1.05
C ASP A 354 -4.22 18.66 -0.40
N LEU A 355 -4.25 18.75 0.93
CA LEU A 355 -5.41 18.39 1.74
C LEU A 355 -6.31 19.59 2.05
N THR A 356 -6.00 20.80 1.56
CA THR A 356 -6.89 21.97 1.73
C THR A 356 -8.29 21.79 1.12
N PRO A 357 -8.52 20.97 0.07
CA PRO A 357 -9.89 20.66 -0.38
C PRO A 357 -10.73 19.88 0.64
N LEU A 358 -10.10 19.23 1.63
CA LEU A 358 -10.81 18.61 2.75
C LEU A 358 -11.21 19.62 3.82
N THR A 359 -10.53 20.76 3.93
CA THR A 359 -10.85 21.81 4.92
C THR A 359 -12.27 22.33 4.73
N GLN A 360 -13.08 22.20 5.78
CA GLN A 360 -14.40 22.78 5.86
C GLN A 360 -14.32 24.24 6.32
N SER A 361 -15.12 25.07 5.66
CA SER A 361 -15.33 26.47 6.04
C SER A 361 -16.28 26.56 7.25
N PRO A 362 -16.20 27.61 8.08
CA PRO A 362 -17.14 27.81 9.19
C PRO A 362 -18.62 27.97 8.81
N GLY A 363 -18.92 28.10 7.50
CA GLY A 363 -20.28 28.11 6.94
C GLY A 363 -20.75 26.76 6.37
N ASP A 364 -19.91 25.72 6.34
CA ASP A 364 -20.32 24.39 5.91
C ASP A 364 -21.23 23.74 6.96
N VAL A 365 -22.36 23.18 6.51
CA VAL A 365 -23.50 22.85 7.37
C VAL A 365 -23.29 21.58 8.22
N SER A 366 -22.34 20.71 7.84
CA SER A 366 -22.10 19.42 8.49
C SER A 366 -20.60 19.21 8.76
N PRO A 367 -20.14 19.18 10.03
CA PRO A 367 -18.77 18.78 10.36
C PRO A 367 -18.49 17.34 9.93
N TYR A 368 -17.22 16.97 9.72
CA TYR A 368 -16.88 15.54 9.62
C TYR A 368 -17.03 14.87 10.98
N LEU A 369 -17.62 13.67 10.97
CA LEU A 369 -17.97 12.91 12.17
C LEU A 369 -17.46 11.48 12.05
N ALA A 370 -16.65 11.07 13.02
CA ALA A 370 -16.37 9.66 13.30
C ALA A 370 -17.04 9.27 14.64
N LYS A 371 -17.42 8.01 14.81
CA LYS A 371 -18.17 7.56 16.01
C LYS A 371 -17.63 6.27 16.58
N ASP A 372 -17.55 6.26 17.90
CA ASP A 372 -17.43 5.09 18.76
C ASP A 372 -18.79 4.82 19.46
N LYS A 373 -18.88 3.69 20.18
CA LYS A 373 -19.98 3.30 21.08
C LYS A 373 -20.36 4.40 22.08
N GLU A 374 -19.40 5.11 22.69
CA GLU A 374 -19.67 6.13 23.72
C GLU A 374 -19.40 7.58 23.29
N TYR A 375 -18.65 7.78 22.21
CA TYR A 375 -18.13 9.10 21.81
C TYR A 375 -18.37 9.43 20.34
N THR A 376 -18.64 10.69 20.05
CA THR A 376 -18.60 11.27 18.69
C THR A 376 -17.38 12.18 18.59
N TYR A 377 -16.57 11.95 17.57
CA TYR A 377 -15.40 12.76 17.23
C TYR A 377 -15.79 13.74 16.11
N TYR A 378 -15.57 15.02 16.35
CA TYR A 378 -15.77 16.08 15.37
C TYR A 378 -14.41 16.49 14.84
N LEU A 379 -14.21 16.35 13.53
CA LEU A 379 -12.93 16.63 12.87
C LEU A 379 -13.08 17.73 11.82
N ASN A 380 -12.00 18.46 11.58
CA ASN A 380 -11.80 19.22 10.35
C ASN A 380 -10.32 19.06 9.91
N VAL A 381 -10.09 18.90 8.61
CA VAL A 381 -8.73 18.86 8.08
C VAL A 381 -8.22 20.29 7.98
N CYS A 382 -7.06 20.59 8.57
CA CYS A 382 -6.36 21.85 8.34
C CYS A 382 -7.11 23.14 8.72
N GLY A 383 -8.02 23.05 9.68
CA GLY A 383 -8.80 24.20 10.13
C GLY A 383 -9.64 23.89 11.37
N LYS A 384 -10.34 24.92 11.85
CA LYS A 384 -11.19 24.81 13.04
C LYS A 384 -12.38 23.87 12.79
N VAL A 385 -12.68 22.98 13.73
CA VAL A 385 -13.91 22.16 13.77
C VAL A 385 -15.17 23.02 13.61
N ALA A 386 -15.99 22.69 12.61
CA ALA A 386 -17.27 23.35 12.35
C ALA A 386 -18.33 23.05 13.44
N GLY A 387 -19.40 23.84 13.48
CA GLY A 387 -20.49 23.69 14.47
C GLY A 387 -20.18 24.17 15.89
N GLY A 388 -18.97 24.68 16.17
CA GLY A 388 -18.64 25.36 17.43
C GLY A 388 -18.52 24.48 18.67
N VAL A 389 -18.44 23.16 18.47
CA VAL A 389 -18.49 22.13 19.52
C VAL A 389 -17.39 22.33 20.57
N CYS A 390 -16.12 22.29 20.17
CA CYS A 390 -15.03 22.82 20.99
C CYS A 390 -14.92 24.34 20.76
N MET A 391 -15.01 25.13 21.84
CA MET A 391 -15.07 26.59 21.74
C MET A 391 -13.73 27.24 21.32
N ASP A 392 -12.60 26.63 21.70
CA ASP A 392 -11.24 27.08 21.39
C ASP A 392 -11.02 27.34 19.88
N LYS A 393 -10.14 28.29 19.56
CA LYS A 393 -9.95 28.77 18.19
C LYS A 393 -9.28 27.74 17.27
N ASP A 394 -8.33 26.98 17.80
CA ASP A 394 -7.32 26.30 16.99
C ASP A 394 -7.48 24.76 16.98
N VAL A 395 -8.71 24.29 17.22
CA VAL A 395 -9.05 22.87 17.39
C VAL A 395 -9.45 22.23 16.07
N SER A 396 -8.76 21.16 15.67
CA SER A 396 -9.10 20.33 14.50
C SER A 396 -9.68 18.96 14.84
N SER A 397 -9.61 18.53 16.11
CA SER A 397 -10.27 17.33 16.61
C SER A 397 -10.89 17.57 17.99
N CYS A 398 -12.15 17.17 18.16
CA CYS A 398 -12.93 17.38 19.39
C CYS A 398 -13.73 16.11 19.73
N GLN A 399 -13.45 15.50 20.88
CA GLN A 399 -14.18 14.33 21.40
C GLN A 399 -15.39 14.81 22.21
N VAL A 400 -16.58 14.26 21.95
CA VAL A 400 -17.81 14.53 22.72
C VAL A 400 -18.43 13.24 23.24
N LYS A 401 -18.72 13.17 24.54
CA LYS A 401 -19.45 12.03 25.12
C LYS A 401 -20.96 12.14 24.86
N SER A 402 -21.51 11.17 24.13
CA SER A 402 -22.86 11.22 23.54
C SER A 402 -24.00 11.46 24.54
N GLU A 403 -23.87 11.01 25.78
CA GLU A 403 -24.92 11.13 26.81
C GLU A 403 -24.85 12.39 27.68
N LYS A 404 -23.69 13.07 27.75
CA LYS A 404 -23.40 14.04 28.82
C LYS A 404 -22.93 15.41 28.31
N SER A 405 -22.84 15.59 27.00
CA SER A 405 -22.29 16.79 26.35
C SER A 405 -20.93 17.23 26.91
N GLN A 406 -20.15 16.27 27.44
CA GLN A 406 -18.80 16.51 27.90
C GLN A 406 -17.87 16.48 26.69
N GLN A 407 -17.31 17.65 26.38
CA GLN A 407 -16.40 17.88 25.28
C GLN A 407 -14.94 17.93 25.76
N LYS A 408 -14.02 17.42 24.93
CA LYS A 408 -12.57 17.49 25.12
C LYS A 408 -11.87 17.83 23.83
N VAL A 409 -10.89 18.72 23.89
CA VAL A 409 -10.00 18.99 22.77
C VAL A 409 -9.15 17.74 22.54
N ALA A 410 -9.23 17.17 21.34
CA ALA A 410 -8.54 15.94 20.95
C ALA A 410 -7.38 16.18 19.98
N GLY A 411 -7.19 17.42 19.51
CA GLY A 411 -6.02 17.83 18.73
C GLY A 411 -6.15 19.25 18.17
N ARG A 412 -5.02 19.95 18.00
CA ARG A 412 -4.92 21.32 17.46
C ARG A 412 -4.08 21.38 16.19
N PHE A 413 -4.38 22.31 15.30
CA PHE A 413 -3.63 22.49 14.05
C PHE A 413 -2.38 23.38 14.16
N THR A 414 -2.17 24.08 15.28
CA THR A 414 -1.04 25.03 15.42
C THR A 414 0.34 24.40 15.30
N ASN A 415 0.46 23.13 15.72
CA ASN A 415 1.68 22.33 15.64
C ASN A 415 1.36 21.00 14.91
N GLN A 416 0.53 21.04 13.85
CA GLN A 416 0.25 19.83 13.08
C GLN A 416 1.50 19.34 12.35
N THR A 417 1.56 18.04 12.06
CA THR A 417 2.54 17.46 11.13
C THR A 417 1.79 16.65 10.08
N LEU A 418 1.92 17.04 8.82
CA LEU A 418 1.58 16.24 7.65
C LEU A 418 2.87 15.52 7.19
N ARG A 419 2.86 14.19 7.23
CA ARG A 419 3.98 13.33 6.82
C ARG A 419 3.56 12.48 5.61
N TYR A 420 4.43 12.37 4.62
CA TYR A 420 4.27 11.44 3.51
C TYR A 420 5.48 10.50 3.39
N ALA A 421 5.21 9.22 3.14
CA ALA A 421 6.19 8.16 3.03
C ALA A 421 5.57 7.01 2.21
N ASP A 422 6.06 6.66 1.02
CA ASP A 422 5.58 5.57 0.13
C ASP A 422 4.05 5.28 0.14
N GLY A 423 3.22 6.28 -0.17
CA GLY A 423 1.76 6.18 -0.20
C GLY A 423 1.09 6.32 1.18
N ASP A 424 1.84 6.19 2.26
CA ASP A 424 1.40 6.48 3.63
C ASP A 424 1.35 8.01 3.83
N LEU A 425 0.14 8.57 3.95
CA LEU A 425 -0.09 10.01 4.16
C LEU A 425 -0.77 10.25 5.51
N ILE A 426 -0.04 10.79 6.48
CA ILE A 426 -0.49 10.88 7.87
C ILE A 426 -0.54 12.34 8.33
N LEU A 427 -1.66 12.76 8.93
CA LEU A 427 -1.82 14.07 9.56
C LEU A 427 -2.00 13.91 11.07
N THR A 428 -1.06 14.46 11.84
CA THR A 428 -1.06 14.43 13.31
C THR A 428 -1.42 15.80 13.89
N TYR A 429 -2.32 15.81 14.87
CA TYR A 429 -2.73 16.98 15.66
C TYR A 429 -2.41 16.78 17.15
N PRO A 430 -1.31 17.33 17.67
CA PRO A 430 -0.99 17.31 19.10
C PRO A 430 -1.77 18.39 19.90
N GLY A 431 -1.49 18.49 21.20
CA GLY A 431 -1.91 19.65 22.02
C GLY A 431 -3.38 19.68 22.46
N GLY A 432 -4.03 18.52 22.54
CA GLY A 432 -5.35 18.38 23.14
C GLY A 432 -5.34 18.43 24.67
N ASP A 433 -6.52 18.31 25.28
CA ASP A 433 -6.70 18.37 26.73
C ASP A 433 -6.02 17.17 27.42
N SER A 434 -5.32 17.39 28.54
CA SER A 434 -4.84 16.31 29.40
C SER A 434 -5.96 15.34 29.81
N CYS A 435 -5.65 14.06 29.88
CA CYS A 435 -6.55 13.00 30.32
C CYS A 435 -6.15 12.40 31.66
N SER A 436 -6.92 11.42 32.15
CA SER A 436 -6.78 10.86 33.50
C SER A 436 -5.51 10.04 33.74
N SER A 437 -4.82 9.59 32.70
CA SER A 437 -3.51 8.93 32.78
C SER A 437 -2.34 9.92 32.88
N GLY A 438 -2.56 11.22 32.61
CA GLY A 438 -1.52 12.26 32.59
C GLY A 438 -1.20 12.79 31.20
N PHE A 439 -1.24 11.93 30.18
CA PHE A 439 -0.97 12.28 28.78
C PHE A 439 -1.86 13.40 28.23
N GLN A 440 -1.33 14.16 27.27
CA GLN A 440 -2.11 15.09 26.45
C GLN A 440 -2.82 14.34 25.33
N ARG A 441 -4.07 14.72 25.03
CA ARG A 441 -4.77 14.16 23.87
C ARG A 441 -4.11 14.58 22.56
N MET A 442 -4.12 13.66 21.60
CA MET A 442 -3.71 13.93 20.23
C MET A 442 -4.54 13.09 19.25
N THR A 443 -4.57 13.52 17.98
CA THR A 443 -5.32 12.84 16.92
C THR A 443 -4.37 12.51 15.77
N VAL A 444 -4.43 11.28 15.28
CA VAL A 444 -3.67 10.79 14.11
C VAL A 444 -4.67 10.36 13.06
N ILE A 445 -4.63 11.01 11.90
CA ILE A 445 -5.46 10.68 10.74
C ILE A 445 -4.55 10.07 9.68
N ASN A 446 -4.75 8.79 9.39
CA ASN A 446 -4.11 8.13 8.27
C ASN A 446 -5.02 8.21 7.04
N PHE A 447 -4.52 8.80 5.95
CA PHE A 447 -5.27 8.91 4.71
C PHE A 447 -4.98 7.75 3.76
N GLU A 448 -5.99 7.34 3.00
CA GLU A 448 -5.87 6.30 1.97
C GLU A 448 -6.34 6.85 0.62
N CYS A 449 -5.57 6.63 -0.45
CA CYS A 449 -6.01 6.99 -1.80
C CYS A 449 -7.27 6.21 -2.19
N ASN A 450 -8.36 6.93 -2.45
CA ASN A 450 -9.57 6.38 -3.05
C ASN A 450 -10.18 7.40 -4.03
N GLN A 451 -9.83 7.23 -5.32
CA GLN A 451 -10.35 8.05 -6.43
C GLN A 451 -11.89 8.05 -6.52
N THR A 452 -12.55 7.01 -5.98
CA THR A 452 -14.00 6.82 -5.97
C THR A 452 -14.66 7.15 -4.62
N ALA A 453 -13.95 7.82 -3.71
CA ALA A 453 -14.47 8.20 -2.39
C ALA A 453 -15.76 9.03 -2.49
N ASP A 454 -16.62 8.92 -1.48
CA ASP A 454 -17.88 9.63 -1.42
C ASP A 454 -17.70 11.15 -1.17
N ASN A 455 -18.81 11.89 -1.06
CA ASN A 455 -18.79 13.34 -0.83
C ASN A 455 -17.91 14.08 -1.88
N ASN A 456 -18.15 13.80 -3.17
CA ASN A 456 -17.38 14.28 -4.32
C ASN A 456 -15.86 13.96 -4.26
N GLY A 457 -15.48 12.89 -3.59
CA GLY A 457 -14.09 12.45 -3.38
C GLY A 457 -13.47 12.91 -2.06
N LYS A 458 -14.19 13.70 -1.24
CA LYS A 458 -13.69 14.12 0.08
C LYS A 458 -13.68 12.98 1.10
N GLY A 459 -14.51 11.95 0.91
CA GLY A 459 -14.61 10.85 1.86
C GLY A 459 -15.20 11.25 3.20
N HIS A 460 -14.95 10.39 4.19
CA HIS A 460 -15.25 10.61 5.61
C HIS A 460 -14.24 9.87 6.49
N PRO A 461 -14.00 10.34 7.73
CA PRO A 461 -13.16 9.63 8.70
C PRO A 461 -13.89 8.45 9.36
N GLU A 462 -13.25 7.29 9.39
CA GLU A 462 -13.60 6.16 10.27
C GLU A 462 -12.72 6.19 11.53
N PHE A 463 -13.21 5.69 12.67
CA PHE A 463 -12.46 5.61 13.93
C PHE A 463 -11.90 4.20 14.14
N ASN A 464 -10.59 4.09 14.34
CA ASN A 464 -9.86 2.82 14.49
C ASN A 464 -9.63 2.44 15.95
N GLY A 465 -9.41 3.42 16.84
CA GLY A 465 -9.16 3.17 18.26
C GLY A 465 -8.67 4.38 19.07
N GLU A 466 -8.68 4.23 20.39
CA GLU A 466 -8.06 5.15 21.37
C GLU A 466 -7.06 4.36 22.22
N THR A 467 -5.82 4.82 22.28
CA THR A 467 -4.78 4.33 23.21
C THR A 467 -4.06 5.51 23.81
N ASP A 468 -3.88 5.52 25.14
CA ASP A 468 -3.21 6.58 25.89
C ASP A 468 -3.70 8.02 25.56
N CYS A 469 -4.99 8.12 25.23
CA CYS A 469 -5.68 9.36 24.85
C CYS A 469 -5.28 9.93 23.47
N SER A 470 -4.59 9.11 22.66
CA SER A 470 -4.37 9.31 21.23
C SER A 470 -5.48 8.63 20.43
N TYR A 471 -6.08 9.37 19.49
CA TYR A 471 -7.22 8.92 18.68
C TYR A 471 -6.79 8.64 17.24
N PHE A 472 -7.04 7.42 16.76
CA PHE A 472 -6.64 6.97 15.43
C PHE A 472 -7.82 6.91 14.47
N PHE A 473 -7.64 7.46 13.27
CA PHE A 473 -8.65 7.50 12.22
C PHE A 473 -8.08 7.04 10.87
N THR A 474 -8.92 6.46 10.04
CA THR A 474 -8.68 6.18 8.62
C THR A 474 -9.55 7.10 7.80
N TRP A 475 -9.04 7.67 6.71
CA TRP A 475 -9.82 8.57 5.86
C TRP A 475 -9.53 8.31 4.39
N GLN A 476 -10.44 7.58 3.73
CA GLN A 476 -10.34 7.29 2.31
C GLN A 476 -10.74 8.52 1.47
N THR A 477 -9.87 9.00 0.58
CA THR A 477 -10.13 10.20 -0.22
C THR A 477 -9.29 10.27 -1.48
N LYS A 478 -9.80 10.93 -2.53
CA LYS A 478 -9.02 11.20 -3.75
C LYS A 478 -7.88 12.21 -3.52
N TYR A 479 -7.98 13.05 -2.49
CA TYR A 479 -6.96 14.08 -2.20
C TYR A 479 -5.70 13.51 -1.52
N ALA A 480 -5.74 12.24 -1.12
CA ALA A 480 -4.61 11.45 -0.66
C ALA A 480 -4.01 10.59 -1.79
N CYS A 481 -4.61 10.60 -2.98
CA CYS A 481 -3.97 10.11 -4.19
C CYS A 481 -2.93 11.13 -4.62
N VAL A 482 -1.75 11.00 -4.02
CA VAL A 482 -0.48 11.53 -4.53
C VAL A 482 -0.25 10.97 -5.96
N GLY A 483 0.75 11.46 -6.68
CA GLY A 483 1.09 11.07 -8.05
C GLY A 483 1.54 9.61 -8.25
N GLU A 484 0.76 8.63 -7.79
CA GLU A 484 0.69 7.28 -8.34
C GLU A 484 0.13 7.34 -9.78
N GLU A 485 0.84 7.98 -10.71
CA GLU A 485 1.00 7.31 -12.00
C GLU A 485 1.81 6.05 -11.67
N GLU A 486 1.09 4.93 -11.57
CA GLU A 486 1.59 3.68 -10.98
C GLU A 486 2.93 3.26 -11.59
N GLY A 487 3.74 2.49 -10.85
CA GLY A 487 4.91 1.75 -11.36
C GLY A 487 4.59 0.66 -12.40
N LEU A 488 3.49 0.82 -13.13
CA LEU A 488 3.32 0.28 -14.46
C LEU A 488 4.36 0.93 -15.39
N PRO A 489 5.27 0.17 -16.03
CA PRO A 489 6.05 0.74 -17.11
C PRO A 489 5.10 1.29 -18.18
N CYS A 490 5.44 2.43 -18.79
CA CYS A 490 4.61 3.13 -19.77
C CYS A 490 4.59 2.40 -21.13
N MET A 491 4.08 1.17 -21.13
CA MET A 491 4.25 0.19 -22.20
C MET A 491 3.10 -0.81 -22.24
N VAL A 492 2.85 -1.36 -23.42
CA VAL A 492 1.87 -2.44 -23.62
C VAL A 492 2.48 -3.59 -24.42
N SER A 493 2.15 -4.83 -24.05
CA SER A 493 2.53 -6.04 -24.79
C SER A 493 1.30 -6.66 -25.47
N ASP A 494 1.31 -6.75 -26.79
CA ASP A 494 0.43 -7.66 -27.55
C ASP A 494 1.24 -8.93 -27.91
N LYS A 495 1.14 -9.95 -27.07
CA LYS A 495 1.89 -11.22 -27.21
C LYS A 495 3.40 -10.91 -27.25
N LYS A 496 4.12 -11.42 -28.26
CA LYS A 496 5.55 -11.13 -28.51
C LYS A 496 5.89 -9.68 -28.91
N LYS A 497 4.91 -8.77 -29.05
CA LYS A 497 5.18 -7.38 -29.46
C LYS A 497 4.97 -6.40 -28.32
N LYS A 498 6.07 -5.79 -27.88
CA LYS A 498 6.08 -4.71 -26.89
C LYS A 498 6.06 -3.35 -27.58
N TYR A 499 5.34 -2.40 -26.99
CA TYR A 499 5.26 -1.01 -27.43
C TYR A 499 5.71 -0.12 -26.28
N ASP A 500 6.83 0.58 -26.46
CA ASP A 500 7.39 1.51 -25.47
C ASP A 500 6.87 2.94 -25.72
N LEU A 501 6.16 3.50 -24.74
CA LEU A 501 5.63 4.86 -24.74
C LEU A 501 6.33 5.77 -23.73
N THR A 502 7.34 5.28 -22.99
CA THR A 502 8.10 6.04 -21.98
C THR A 502 8.71 7.31 -22.57
N ARG A 503 9.09 7.27 -23.85
CA ARG A 503 9.56 8.42 -24.65
C ARG A 503 8.52 9.52 -24.91
N LEU A 504 7.27 9.33 -24.51
CA LEU A 504 6.19 10.31 -24.61
C LEU A 504 5.90 10.99 -23.27
N ILE A 505 6.49 10.56 -22.16
CA ILE A 505 6.33 11.24 -20.88
C ILE A 505 7.11 12.57 -20.94
N ARG A 506 6.53 13.65 -20.40
CA ARG A 506 7.18 14.96 -20.24
C ARG A 506 7.23 15.26 -18.75
N HIS A 507 8.38 15.65 -18.23
CA HIS A 507 8.68 15.59 -16.79
C HIS A 507 9.00 16.95 -16.16
N SER A 508 8.91 18.05 -16.90
CA SER A 508 9.28 19.39 -16.40
C SER A 508 8.33 20.50 -16.86
N GLU A 509 8.18 21.55 -16.05
CA GLU A 509 7.43 22.76 -16.46
C GLU A 509 8.07 23.50 -17.65
N SER A 510 9.33 23.21 -17.97
CA SER A 510 10.02 23.70 -19.18
C SER A 510 9.66 22.93 -20.45
N GLU A 511 8.96 21.80 -20.33
CA GLU A 511 8.40 21.06 -21.45
C GLU A 511 6.90 21.35 -21.52
N GLU A 512 6.45 22.01 -22.60
CA GLU A 512 5.02 22.22 -22.85
C GLU A 512 4.29 20.86 -22.88
N ASN A 513 3.02 20.80 -22.48
CA ASN A 513 2.25 19.56 -22.57
C ASN A 513 1.97 19.16 -24.03
N TRP A 514 1.55 17.90 -24.27
CA TRP A 514 1.13 17.46 -25.61
C TRP A 514 -0.17 18.14 -26.04
N GLU A 515 -0.08 19.11 -26.95
CA GLU A 515 -1.25 19.72 -27.56
C GLU A 515 -1.88 18.79 -28.63
N ALA A 516 -3.16 18.46 -28.43
CA ALA A 516 -3.94 17.70 -29.40
C ALA A 516 -4.53 18.64 -30.46
N VAL A 517 -3.88 18.73 -31.63
CA VAL A 517 -4.37 19.53 -32.76
C VAL A 517 -5.73 19.01 -33.27
N ASP A 518 -6.74 19.88 -33.29
CA ASP A 518 -8.04 19.54 -33.88
C ASP A 518 -7.91 19.47 -35.41
N ILE A 519 -8.40 18.38 -36.00
CA ILE A 519 -8.39 18.12 -37.45
C ILE A 519 -9.72 18.54 -38.10
N ASN A 520 -10.63 19.17 -37.35
CA ASN A 520 -11.72 19.95 -37.92
C ASN A 520 -11.13 21.05 -38.85
N LEU A 521 -11.40 20.95 -40.15
CA LEU A 521 -10.80 21.78 -41.21
C LEU A 521 -11.37 23.21 -41.28
N VAL A 522 -11.39 23.90 -40.13
CA VAL A 522 -11.80 25.30 -39.90
C VAL A 522 -10.92 25.81 -38.75
N GLU A 523 -9.86 26.61 -38.94
CA GLU A 523 -9.63 27.64 -39.97
C GLU A 523 -8.23 27.59 -40.61
N ALA A 524 -8.10 26.96 -41.78
CA ALA A 524 -6.93 27.18 -42.64
C ALA A 524 -7.01 28.54 -43.39
N LYS A 525 -7.21 29.65 -42.66
CA LYS A 525 -7.25 31.01 -43.24
C LYS A 525 -7.17 32.18 -42.23
N LYS A 526 -5.94 32.59 -41.91
CA LYS A 526 -5.57 34.02 -41.91
C LYS A 526 -4.09 34.22 -42.21
#